data_AF-A0AAC8VEJ5-F1
#
_entry.id   AF-A0AAC8VEJ5-F1
#
_cell.length_a   1.000
_cell.length_b   1.000
_cell.length_c   1.000
_cell.angle_alpha   90.00
_cell.angle_beta   90.00
_cell.angle_gamma   90.00
#
_symmetry.space_group_name_H-M   'P 1'
#
loop_
_entity.id
_entity.type
_entity.pdbx_description
1 polymer ?
#
loop_
_entity_poly.entity_id
_entity_poly.type
_entity_poly.pdbx_seq_one_letter_code
_entity_poly.pdbx_strand_id
1 'polypeptide(L)'
;MIKVFGINNCTSVRNALKFFEEKGKKVKYVNLNKEKPTWQEMQQIKQIGGFETIDLFNSNGKLFAEMGLKEKFDSLSEEEAFKLLVTDALLFKRPLVVDGNYARTGWNKKEYEEKWS
;
A
#
# COMPACT_ATOMS: atom_id res chain seq x y z
N MET A 1 2.63 -11.55 11.77
CA MET A 1 2.53 -12.18 10.43
C MET A 1 2.52 -11.06 9.42
N ILE A 2 3.41 -11.09 8.44
CA ILE A 2 3.57 -9.99 7.48
C ILE A 2 2.44 -10.09 6.46
N LYS A 3 1.72 -9.00 6.19
CA LYS A 3 0.77 -8.88 5.08
C LYS A 3 1.37 -8.00 4.00
N VAL A 4 1.26 -8.42 2.74
CA VAL A 4 1.69 -7.62 1.58
C VAL A 4 0.50 -7.42 0.66
N PHE A 5 0.06 -6.18 0.54
CA PHE A 5 -1.04 -5.76 -0.32
C PHE A 5 -0.46 -5.28 -1.66
N GLY A 6 -1.03 -5.76 -2.76
CA GLY A 6 -0.59 -5.39 -4.09
C GLY A 6 -1.36 -6.08 -5.21
N ILE A 7 -0.83 -6.01 -6.43
CA ILE A 7 -1.35 -6.72 -7.59
C ILE A 7 -0.26 -7.61 -8.20
N ASN A 8 -0.64 -8.73 -8.82
CA ASN A 8 0.29 -9.68 -9.42
C ASN A 8 1.19 -9.03 -10.51
N ASN A 9 0.66 -8.07 -11.27
CA ASN A 9 1.39 -7.46 -12.38
C ASN A 9 2.28 -6.27 -11.96
N CYS A 10 2.81 -6.26 -10.73
CA CYS A 10 3.67 -5.20 -10.23
C CYS A 10 5.05 -5.75 -9.85
N THR A 11 6.10 -5.22 -10.46
CA THR A 11 7.49 -5.63 -10.19
C THR A 11 7.90 -5.34 -8.74
N SER A 12 7.51 -4.18 -8.19
CA SER A 12 7.79 -3.81 -6.80
C SER A 12 7.16 -4.78 -5.79
N VAL A 13 5.94 -5.27 -6.05
CA VAL A 13 5.28 -6.28 -5.21
C VAL A 13 6.00 -7.62 -5.30
N ARG A 14 6.37 -8.05 -6.52
CA ARG A 14 7.15 -9.29 -6.72
C ARG A 14 8.49 -9.25 -5.99
N ASN A 15 9.20 -8.13 -6.04
CA ASN A 15 10.46 -7.95 -5.33
C ASN A 15 10.28 -8.03 -3.81
N ALA A 16 9.22 -7.42 -3.26
CA ALA A 16 8.90 -7.51 -1.84
C ALA A 16 8.60 -8.94 -1.39
N LEU A 17 7.75 -9.65 -2.13
CA LEU A 17 7.42 -11.05 -1.83
C LEU A 17 8.66 -11.94 -1.89
N LYS A 18 9.48 -11.79 -2.94
CA LYS A 18 10.72 -12.55 -3.09
C LYS A 18 11.69 -12.28 -1.94
N PHE A 19 11.85 -11.03 -1.52
CA PHE A 19 12.70 -10.68 -0.39
C PHE A 19 12.29 -11.39 0.90
N PHE A 20 10.99 -11.42 1.21
CA PHE A 20 10.51 -12.12 2.40
C PHE A 20 10.63 -13.63 2.29
N GLU A 21 10.44 -14.19 1.10
CA GLU A 21 10.66 -15.61 0.81
C GLU A 21 12.13 -16.00 1.02
N GLU A 22 13.07 -15.22 0.48
CA GLU A 22 14.52 -15.41 0.66
C GLU A 22 14.95 -15.31 2.13
N LYS A 23 14.24 -14.49 2.93
CA LYS A 23 14.44 -14.36 4.38
C LYS A 23 13.68 -15.42 5.20
N GLY A 24 12.96 -16.33 4.56
CA GLY A 24 12.16 -17.38 5.23
C GLY A 24 11.01 -16.84 6.09
N LYS A 25 10.53 -15.62 5.83
CA LYS A 25 9.46 -14.98 6.59
C LYS A 25 8.10 -15.38 6.03
N LYS A 26 7.13 -15.69 6.91
CA LYS A 26 5.76 -15.99 6.50
C LYS A 26 5.01 -14.71 6.12
N VAL A 27 4.67 -14.60 4.83
CA VAL A 27 3.89 -13.49 4.26
C VAL A 27 2.52 -13.96 3.82
N LYS A 28 1.48 -13.18 4.15
CA LYS A 28 0.15 -13.26 3.54
C LYS A 28 0.06 -12.22 2.42
N TYR A 29 0.03 -12.69 1.18
CA TYR A 29 -0.24 -11.83 0.03
C TYR A 29 -1.73 -11.54 -0.07
N VAL A 30 -2.10 -10.26 -0.23
CA VAL A 30 -3.48 -9.79 -0.43
C VAL A 30 -3.56 -9.10 -1.80
N ASN A 31 -4.38 -9.65 -2.68
CA ASN A 31 -4.56 -9.11 -4.02
C ASN A 31 -5.65 -8.04 -4.03
N LEU A 32 -5.25 -6.77 -4.17
CA LEU A 32 -6.15 -5.62 -4.14
C LEU A 32 -7.21 -5.61 -5.26
N ASN A 33 -7.01 -6.37 -6.35
CA ASN A 33 -8.04 -6.54 -7.39
C ASN A 33 -9.16 -7.49 -6.96
N LYS A 34 -8.88 -8.42 -6.04
CA LYS A 34 -9.85 -9.44 -5.59
C LYS A 34 -10.42 -9.10 -4.21
N GLU A 35 -9.57 -8.65 -3.31
CA GLU A 35 -9.89 -8.33 -1.93
C GLU A 35 -9.48 -6.89 -1.64
N LYS A 36 -10.50 -6.06 -1.43
CA LYS A 36 -10.31 -4.66 -1.05
C LYS A 36 -10.22 -4.58 0.47
N PRO A 37 -9.23 -3.85 1.02
CA PRO A 37 -9.13 -3.69 2.46
C PRO A 37 -10.32 -2.91 3.00
N THR A 38 -10.70 -3.19 4.25
CA THR A 38 -11.76 -2.44 4.93
C THR A 38 -11.27 -1.07 5.37
N TRP A 39 -12.21 -0.13 5.59
CA TRP A 39 -11.91 1.18 6.16
C TRP A 39 -11.13 1.06 7.48
N GLN A 40 -11.57 0.16 8.37
CA GLN A 40 -10.91 -0.07 9.66
C GLN A 40 -9.48 -0.59 9.50
N GLU A 41 -9.24 -1.57 8.62
CA GLU A 41 -7.87 -2.06 8.36
C GLU A 41 -6.98 -0.93 7.84
N MET A 42 -7.52 -0.06 6.99
CA MET A 42 -6.74 1.00 6.37
C MET A 42 -6.45 2.16 7.31
N GLN A 43 -7.38 2.48 8.22
CA GLN A 43 -7.11 3.39 9.33
C GLN A 43 -6.02 2.84 10.25
N GLN A 44 -6.06 1.54 10.58
CA GLN A 44 -5.01 0.92 11.38
C GLN A 44 -3.66 0.99 10.68
N ILE A 45 -3.60 0.65 9.40
CA ILE A 45 -2.38 0.71 8.58
C ILE A 45 -1.82 2.13 8.52
N LYS A 46 -2.69 3.12 8.31
CA LYS A 46 -2.32 4.54 8.33
C LYS A 46 -1.69 4.91 9.67
N GLN A 47 -2.31 4.52 10.77
CA GLN A 47 -1.84 4.85 12.13
C GLN A 47 -0.48 4.20 12.45
N ILE A 48 -0.30 2.91 12.17
CA ILE A 48 0.97 2.21 12.46
C ILE A 48 2.10 2.60 11.51
N GLY A 49 1.77 3.05 10.30
CA GLY A 49 2.74 3.55 9.32
C GLY A 49 3.06 5.03 9.46
N GLY A 50 2.28 5.78 10.24
CA GLY A 50 2.38 7.24 10.32
C GLY A 50 2.10 7.92 8.97
N PHE A 51 1.24 7.31 8.14
CA PHE A 51 0.95 7.81 6.80
C PHE A 51 -0.10 8.91 6.82
N GLU A 52 0.00 9.84 5.89
CA GLU A 52 -1.15 10.63 5.49
C GLU A 52 -1.99 9.82 4.50
N THR A 53 -3.26 10.18 4.34
CA THR A 53 -4.15 9.45 3.43
C THR A 53 -3.60 9.48 1.99
N ILE A 54 -2.89 10.55 1.61
CA ILE A 54 -2.24 10.70 0.30
C ILE A 54 -1.06 9.76 0.07
N ASP A 55 -0.34 9.34 1.11
CA ASP A 55 0.79 8.39 0.99
C ASP A 55 0.33 7.00 0.55
N LEU A 56 -0.92 6.66 0.84
CA LEU A 56 -1.53 5.40 0.41
C LEU A 56 -1.90 5.42 -1.07
N PHE A 57 -1.89 6.59 -1.71
CA PHE A 57 -2.16 6.74 -3.13
C PHE A 57 -0.89 6.62 -3.96
N ASN A 58 -1.04 6.05 -5.15
CA ASN A 58 -0.05 6.07 -6.20
C ASN A 58 -0.01 7.48 -6.82
N SER A 59 0.56 8.46 -6.11
CA SER A 59 0.61 9.87 -6.50
C SER A 59 1.35 10.11 -7.83
N ASN A 60 2.23 9.18 -8.22
CA ASN A 60 2.94 9.18 -9.50
C ASN A 60 2.21 8.37 -10.60
N GLY A 61 1.07 7.77 -10.28
CA GLY A 61 0.31 6.95 -11.20
C GLY A 61 -0.48 7.77 -12.19
N LYS A 62 -0.58 7.28 -13.43
CA LYS A 62 -1.37 7.91 -14.50
C LYS A 62 -2.81 8.18 -14.06
N LEU A 63 -3.44 7.22 -13.38
CA LEU A 63 -4.82 7.33 -12.90
C LEU A 63 -4.99 8.45 -11.86
N PHE A 64 -4.02 8.64 -10.96
CA PHE A 64 -4.07 9.72 -9.97
C PHE A 64 -4.03 11.11 -10.63
N ALA A 65 -3.19 11.24 -11.67
CA ALA A 65 -3.10 12.45 -12.47
C ALA A 65 -4.35 12.66 -13.36
N GLU A 66 -4.83 11.62 -14.04
CA GLU A 66 -6.03 11.67 -14.90
C GLU A 66 -7.30 12.07 -14.13
N MET A 67 -7.42 11.65 -12.86
CA MET A 67 -8.55 12.02 -12.01
C MET A 67 -8.43 13.42 -11.38
N GLY A 68 -7.28 14.10 -11.57
CA GLY A 68 -6.99 15.39 -10.95
C GLY A 68 -6.96 15.31 -9.42
N LEU A 69 -6.58 14.14 -8.86
CA LEU A 69 -6.66 13.91 -7.42
C LEU A 69 -5.69 14.81 -6.65
N LYS A 70 -4.57 15.23 -7.25
CA LYS A 70 -3.61 16.12 -6.61
C LYS A 70 -4.24 17.43 -6.13
N GLU A 71 -5.11 18.02 -6.94
CA GLU A 71 -5.77 19.30 -6.64
C GLU A 71 -7.01 19.08 -5.75
N LYS A 72 -7.72 17.96 -5.96
CA LYS A 72 -8.93 17.64 -5.20
C LYS A 72 -8.64 17.09 -3.81
N PHE A 73 -7.44 16.57 -3.56
CA PHE A 73 -7.11 15.89 -2.30
C PHE A 73 -7.31 16.80 -1.08
N ASP A 74 -7.00 18.08 -1.22
CA ASP A 74 -7.15 19.08 -0.17
C ASP A 74 -8.62 19.29 0.23
N SER A 75 -9.54 19.07 -0.71
CA SER A 75 -10.99 19.16 -0.49
C SER A 75 -11.66 17.84 -0.09
N LEU A 76 -10.93 16.71 -0.16
CA LEU A 76 -11.48 15.40 0.15
C LEU A 76 -11.30 15.08 1.63
N SER A 77 -12.39 14.66 2.28
CA SER A 77 -12.29 14.02 3.60
C SER A 77 -11.60 12.66 3.50
N GLU A 78 -11.03 12.18 4.60
CA GLU A 78 -10.34 10.89 4.62
C GLU A 78 -11.22 9.72 4.16
N GLU A 79 -12.50 9.74 4.55
CA GLU A 79 -13.49 8.74 4.14
C GLU A 79 -13.72 8.74 2.63
N GLU A 80 -13.84 9.92 2.03
CA GLU A 80 -14.04 10.07 0.58
C GLU A 80 -12.79 9.66 -0.20
N ALA A 81 -11.61 10.07 0.27
CA ALA A 81 -10.35 9.60 -0.28
C ALA A 81 -10.25 8.07 -0.20
N PHE A 82 -10.60 7.46 0.92
CA PHE A 82 -10.56 6.01 1.02
C PHE A 82 -11.56 5.30 0.11
N LYS A 83 -12.80 5.80 0.01
CA LYS A 83 -13.79 5.29 -0.95
C LYS A 83 -13.21 5.28 -2.36
N LEU A 84 -12.54 6.37 -2.77
CA LEU A 84 -11.83 6.46 -4.03
C LEU A 84 -10.70 5.43 -4.12
N LEU A 85 -9.85 5.32 -3.10
CA LEU A 85 -8.74 4.38 -3.07
C LEU A 85 -9.21 2.94 -3.31
N VAL A 86 -10.28 2.50 -2.64
CA VAL A 86 -10.82 1.14 -2.82
C VAL A 86 -11.60 0.96 -4.12
N THR A 87 -11.89 1.99 -4.91
CA THR A 87 -12.55 1.79 -6.21
C THR A 87 -11.67 1.00 -7.17
N ASP A 88 -10.38 1.34 -7.24
CA ASP A 88 -9.42 0.79 -8.20
C ASP A 88 -8.07 0.49 -7.54
N ALA A 89 -7.59 -0.74 -7.69
CA ALA A 89 -6.29 -1.17 -7.17
C ALA A 89 -5.09 -0.40 -7.75
N LEU A 90 -5.25 0.28 -8.89
CA LEU A 90 -4.23 1.13 -9.51
C LEU A 90 -3.97 2.42 -8.73
N LEU A 91 -4.95 2.87 -7.94
CA LEU A 91 -4.81 4.03 -7.05
C LEU A 91 -3.96 3.73 -5.83
N PHE A 92 -3.79 2.48 -5.43
CA PHE A 92 -2.96 2.14 -4.27
C PHE A 92 -1.47 2.30 -4.54
N LYS A 93 -0.76 2.89 -3.57
CA LYS A 93 0.70 2.84 -3.50
C LYS A 93 1.13 1.43 -3.10
N ARG A 94 1.89 0.79 -3.98
CA ARG A 94 2.19 -0.65 -3.91
C ARG A 94 3.70 -0.89 -3.99
N PRO A 95 4.22 -1.93 -3.32
CA PRO A 95 3.55 -2.77 -2.32
C PRO A 95 3.21 -2.00 -1.05
N LEU A 96 2.11 -2.34 -0.39
CA LEU A 96 1.84 -1.91 0.98
C LEU A 96 2.12 -3.11 1.90
N VAL A 97 3.10 -2.97 2.77
CA VAL A 97 3.57 -4.03 3.67
C VAL A 97 3.18 -3.68 5.09
N VAL A 98 2.61 -4.64 5.81
CA VAL A 98 2.17 -4.49 7.19
C VAL A 98 2.75 -5.64 8.01
N ASP A 99 3.49 -5.31 9.06
CA ASP A 99 4.13 -6.25 9.96
C ASP A 99 3.90 -5.82 11.42
N GLY A 100 2.82 -6.33 12.02
CA GLY A 100 2.44 -5.96 13.38
C GLY A 100 2.14 -4.47 13.51
N ASN A 101 2.96 -3.75 14.28
CA ASN A 101 2.85 -2.31 14.51
C ASN A 101 3.70 -1.47 13.55
N TYR A 102 4.06 -2.03 12.39
CA TYR A 102 4.82 -1.33 11.37
C TYR A 102 4.15 -1.48 10.02
N ALA A 103 4.06 -0.40 9.27
CA ALA A 103 3.65 -0.45 7.88
C ALA A 103 4.61 0.38 7.01
N ARG A 104 4.75 -0.01 5.74
CA ARG A 104 5.49 0.72 4.70
C ARG A 104 4.77 0.60 3.36
N THR A 105 4.74 1.70 2.61
CA THR A 105 4.39 1.68 1.19
C THR A 105 5.63 1.73 0.32
N GLY A 106 5.59 1.08 -0.84
CA GLY A 106 6.68 1.06 -1.81
C GLY A 106 7.72 -0.03 -1.54
N TRP A 107 8.52 -0.28 -2.56
CA TRP A 107 9.64 -1.21 -2.50
C TRP A 107 10.95 -0.42 -2.43
N ASN A 108 11.73 -0.65 -1.37
CA ASN A 108 13.07 -0.10 -1.22
C ASN A 108 13.94 -1.14 -0.52
N LYS A 109 14.91 -1.70 -1.25
CA LYS A 109 15.71 -2.82 -0.77
C LYS A 109 16.43 -2.49 0.55
N LYS A 110 17.11 -1.35 0.63
CA LYS A 110 17.90 -0.93 1.80
C LYS A 110 17.02 -0.85 3.04
N GLU A 111 15.88 -0.18 2.89
CA GLU A 111 14.88 0.01 3.93
C GLU A 111 14.21 -1.30 4.39
N TYR A 112 14.07 -2.28 3.49
CA TYR A 112 13.57 -3.61 3.83
C TYR A 112 14.63 -4.44 4.55
N GLU A 113 15.89 -4.37 4.11
CA GLU A 113 17.02 -5.00 4.79
C GLU A 113 17.19 -4.44 6.20
N GLU A 114 17.08 -3.13 6.41
CA GLU A 114 17.18 -2.52 7.74
C GLU A 114 16.08 -2.99 8.69
N LYS A 115 14.85 -3.20 8.19
CA LYS A 115 13.71 -3.55 9.04
C LYS A 115 13.52 -5.05 9.25
N TRP A 116 13.81 -5.86 8.25
CA TRP A 116 13.50 -7.29 8.21
C TRP A 116 14.74 -8.16 7.93
N SER A 117 15.95 -7.64 8.24
CA SER A 117 17.20 -8.42 8.16
C SER A 117 17.11 -9.74 8.90
#